data_AF-A0A0V0YCE3-F1
#
_entry.id   AF-A0A0V0YCE3-F1
#
_cell.length_a   1.000
_cell.length_b   1.000
_cell.length_c   1.000
_cell.angle_alpha   90.00
_cell.angle_beta   90.00
_cell.angle_gamma   90.00
#
_symmetry.space_group_name_H-M   'P 1'
#
loop_
_entity.id
_entity.type
_entity.pdbx_description
1 polymer ?
#
loop_
_entity_poly.entity_id
_entity_poly.type
_entity_poly.pdbx_seq_one_letter_code
_entity_poly.pdbx_strand_id
1 'polypeptide(L)'
;MNGRRRAVNRYTAEDQALDKIARDAEDRLSKKRQARAEARLIRIRELEKQQREADEESDRRYDMLIDSNRPVIPRVPMLSPSHSGLLRSKVDEDSTTVDQNLADRLTETEEKFRKAMVLYSQIDNEKSALLYEIDLLNDKLEDDEEAVAQLQRENRDLRNESRLMKVKLKEIYTEKLSLAAKLKEREDLIADAGLVVVEKSADDVAVVANGQQPSSTAGQDPTRRDKSSPSSSCLLITKNSLHLLDKAVPEGTTLDEKLLHLIDANKQLNLSLEDARAQIALHKFSKLENDKLCELNGTEEFDPQKDNSKKLADFKFKVQELERENSNLQATVARLESHVKRYKVQADQSEQDIEELRLMNRNFKKELREKECALEDALETNKHLQNRLEKLKSSRRAMH
;
A
#
# COMPACT_ATOMS: atom_id res chain seq x y z
N MET A 1 23.91 -17.47 -31.46
CA MET A 1 23.79 -16.00 -31.51
C MET A 1 22.83 -15.54 -30.42
N ASN A 2 23.25 -14.52 -29.68
CA ASN A 2 22.72 -14.12 -28.38
C ASN A 2 21.32 -13.49 -28.48
N GLY A 3 20.33 -14.13 -27.87
CA GLY A 3 18.99 -13.58 -27.67
C GLY A 3 18.94 -12.65 -26.47
N ARG A 4 19.08 -11.34 -26.68
CA ARG A 4 18.73 -10.33 -25.67
C ARG A 4 17.20 -10.20 -25.60
N ARG A 5 16.59 -10.85 -24.61
CA ARG A 5 15.21 -10.55 -24.17
C ARG A 5 15.18 -9.11 -23.65
N ARG A 6 14.37 -8.24 -24.25
CA ARG A 6 14.09 -6.90 -23.70
C ARG A 6 13.16 -7.07 -22.50
N ALA A 7 13.58 -6.56 -21.34
CA ALA A 7 12.79 -6.54 -20.13
C ALA A 7 11.54 -5.66 -20.33
N VAL A 8 10.39 -6.16 -19.90
CA VAL A 8 9.09 -5.48 -19.92
C VAL A 8 9.08 -4.47 -18.78
N ASN A 9 9.48 -3.22 -19.07
CA ASN A 9 9.59 -2.12 -18.10
C ASN A 9 8.35 -1.19 -18.06
N ARG A 10 7.20 -1.61 -18.59
CA ARG A 10 5.98 -0.76 -18.60
C ARG A 10 5.23 -0.78 -17.26
N TYR A 11 5.19 -1.92 -16.58
CA TYR A 11 4.53 -2.06 -15.27
C TYR A 11 5.17 -1.17 -14.20
N THR A 12 6.49 -1.00 -14.23
CA THR A 12 7.20 -0.23 -13.20
C THR A 12 6.92 1.27 -13.25
N ALA A 13 6.59 1.83 -14.41
CA ALA A 13 6.32 3.26 -14.55
C ALA A 13 4.90 3.62 -14.15
N GLU A 14 3.92 2.75 -14.46
CA GLU A 14 2.53 2.90 -14.02
C GLU A 14 2.40 2.69 -12.51
N ASP A 15 3.04 1.67 -11.95
CA ASP A 15 3.04 1.43 -10.50
C ASP A 15 3.65 2.61 -9.74
N GLN A 16 4.75 3.18 -10.23
CA GLN A 16 5.36 4.38 -9.65
C GLN A 16 4.44 5.62 -9.72
N ALA A 17 3.63 5.74 -10.78
CA ALA A 17 2.68 6.83 -10.91
C ALA A 17 1.51 6.69 -9.92
N LEU A 18 1.00 5.46 -9.75
CA LEU A 18 -0.06 5.15 -8.79
C LEU A 18 0.39 5.38 -7.34
N ASP A 19 1.61 4.96 -6.99
CA ASP A 19 2.22 5.22 -5.67
C ASP A 19 2.40 6.71 -5.36
N LYS A 20 2.65 7.52 -6.39
CA LYS A 20 2.79 8.98 -6.25
C LYS A 20 1.44 9.64 -6.01
N ILE A 21 0.40 9.17 -6.72
CA ILE A 21 -0.97 9.65 -6.57
C ILE A 21 -1.53 9.27 -5.18
N ALA A 22 -1.25 8.06 -4.70
CA ALA A 22 -1.65 7.60 -3.38
C ALA A 22 -1.02 8.45 -2.27
N ARG A 23 0.30 8.69 -2.33
CA ARG A 23 1.00 9.57 -1.39
C ARG A 23 0.50 11.01 -1.42
N ASP A 24 0.32 11.59 -2.61
CA ASP A 24 -0.21 12.95 -2.74
C ASP A 24 -1.65 13.07 -2.19
N ALA A 25 -2.46 12.01 -2.32
CA ALA A 25 -3.81 11.97 -1.75
C ALA A 25 -3.77 11.86 -0.22
N GLU A 26 -2.89 11.04 0.32
CA GLU A 26 -2.68 10.88 1.77
C GLU A 26 -2.16 12.17 2.40
N ASP A 27 -1.18 12.84 1.80
CA ASP A 27 -0.64 14.13 2.25
C ASP A 27 -1.71 15.22 2.26
N ARG A 28 -2.58 15.25 1.25
CA ARG A 28 -3.71 16.20 1.22
C ARG A 28 -4.72 15.91 2.31
N LEU A 29 -5.02 14.64 2.58
CA LEU A 29 -5.93 14.25 3.65
C LEU A 29 -5.33 14.60 5.03
N SER A 30 -4.04 14.34 5.22
CA SER A 30 -3.28 14.68 6.43
C SER A 30 -3.29 16.18 6.71
N LYS A 31 -2.99 17.02 5.70
CA LYS A 31 -3.07 18.48 5.83
C LYS A 31 -4.47 18.97 6.17
N LYS A 32 -5.51 18.36 5.60
CA LYS A 32 -6.90 18.71 5.93
C LYS A 32 -7.25 18.34 7.37
N ARG A 33 -6.76 17.21 7.88
CA ARG A 33 -6.90 16.81 9.29
C ARG A 33 -6.17 17.76 10.23
N GLN A 34 -4.93 18.13 9.89
CA GLN A 34 -4.16 19.08 10.67
C GLN A 34 -4.84 20.45 10.73
N ALA A 35 -5.33 20.97 9.61
CA ALA A 35 -6.04 22.25 9.57
C ALA A 35 -7.33 22.23 10.42
N ARG A 36 -8.06 21.12 10.43
CA ARG A 36 -9.23 20.94 11.30
C ARG A 36 -8.84 20.90 12.78
N ALA A 37 -7.78 20.16 13.12
CA ALA A 37 -7.27 20.11 14.50
C ALA A 37 -6.80 21.49 14.98
N GLU A 38 -6.11 22.25 14.13
CA GLU A 38 -5.70 23.63 14.43
C GLU A 38 -6.91 24.56 14.60
N ALA A 39 -7.94 24.44 13.75
CA ALA A 39 -9.18 25.20 13.90
C ALA A 39 -9.90 24.90 15.23
N ARG A 40 -9.93 23.62 15.66
CA ARG A 40 -10.48 23.23 16.96
C ARG A 40 -9.67 23.80 18.12
N LEU A 41 -8.34 23.76 18.06
CA LEU A 41 -7.48 24.35 19.09
C LEU A 41 -7.69 25.87 19.21
N ILE A 42 -7.91 26.56 18.09
CA ILE A 42 -8.23 27.99 18.09
C ILE A 42 -9.59 28.23 18.75
N ARG A 43 -10.62 27.45 18.39
CA ARG A 43 -11.96 27.54 18.99
C ARG A 43 -11.92 27.29 20.50
N ILE A 44 -11.25 26.23 20.95
CA ILE A 44 -11.11 25.91 22.38
C ILE A 44 -10.44 27.06 23.13
N ARG A 45 -9.34 27.61 22.60
CA ARG A 45 -8.62 28.74 23.20
C ARG A 45 -9.48 29.99 23.29
N GLU A 46 -10.31 30.26 22.28
CA GLU A 46 -11.21 31.40 22.26
C GLU A 46 -12.35 31.24 23.28
N LEU A 47 -12.91 30.03 23.41
CA LEU A 47 -13.91 29.72 24.42
C LEU A 47 -13.34 29.81 25.85
N GLU A 48 -12.14 29.30 26.10
CA GLU A 48 -11.44 29.46 27.39
C GLU A 48 -11.20 30.93 27.73
N LYS A 49 -10.91 31.75 26.72
CA LYS A 49 -10.73 33.20 26.90
C LYS A 49 -12.06 33.87 27.27
N GLN A 50 -13.15 33.53 26.58
CA GLN A 50 -14.48 34.06 26.90
C GLN A 50 -14.92 33.68 28.33
N GLN A 51 -14.64 32.44 28.73
CA GLN A 51 -14.97 31.99 30.09
C GLN A 51 -14.17 32.76 31.15
N ARG A 52 -12.87 32.96 30.93
CA ARG A 52 -12.02 33.77 31.83
C ARG A 52 -12.47 35.24 31.91
N GLU A 53 -12.85 35.83 30.78
CA GLU A 53 -13.37 37.21 30.76
C GLU A 53 -14.72 37.34 31.49
N ALA A 54 -15.59 36.33 31.37
CA ALA A 54 -16.86 36.28 32.10
C ALA A 54 -16.64 36.13 33.62
N ASP A 55 -15.70 35.31 34.04
CA ASP A 55 -15.32 35.17 35.45
C ASP A 55 -14.77 36.50 36.00
N GLU A 56 -13.84 37.15 35.29
CA GLU A 56 -13.30 38.46 35.66
C GLU A 56 -14.36 39.59 35.66
N GLU A 57 -15.37 39.51 34.80
CA GLU A 57 -16.49 40.45 34.80
C GLU A 57 -17.45 40.18 35.98
N SER A 58 -17.66 38.91 36.34
CA SER A 58 -18.43 38.54 37.52
C SER A 58 -17.76 39.02 38.81
N ASP A 59 -16.44 38.88 38.92
CA ASP A 59 -15.63 39.39 40.03
C ASP A 59 -15.70 40.92 40.11
N ARG A 60 -15.60 41.62 38.98
CA ARG A 60 -15.75 43.09 38.91
C ARG A 60 -17.13 43.57 39.34
N ARG A 61 -18.19 42.84 38.96
CA ARG A 61 -19.56 43.14 39.40
C ARG A 61 -19.72 42.89 40.90
N TYR A 62 -19.11 41.84 41.42
CA TYR A 62 -19.10 41.54 42.85
C TYR A 62 -18.37 42.62 43.66
N ASP A 63 -17.21 43.08 43.21
CA ASP A 63 -16.46 44.18 43.84
C ASP A 63 -17.24 45.51 43.83
N MET A 64 -17.93 45.86 42.73
CA MET A 64 -18.79 47.06 42.68
C MET A 64 -19.98 46.99 43.65
N LEU A 65 -20.56 45.80 43.86
CA LEU A 65 -21.62 45.60 44.85
C LEU A 65 -21.10 45.72 46.28
N ILE A 66 -19.84 45.34 46.54
CA ILE A 66 -19.19 45.51 47.85
C ILE A 66 -18.86 46.98 48.11
N ASP A 67 -18.36 47.72 47.12
CA ASP A 67 -18.00 49.14 47.28
C ASP A 67 -19.24 50.04 47.45
N SER A 68 -20.39 49.66 46.88
CA SER A 68 -21.67 50.34 47.08
C SER A 68 -22.22 50.23 48.53
N ASN A 69 -21.64 49.35 49.36
CA ASN A 69 -21.98 49.16 50.76
C ASN A 69 -20.97 49.77 51.74
N ARG A 70 -19.94 50.51 51.28
CA ARG A 70 -19.07 51.28 52.19
C ARG A 70 -19.77 52.58 52.62
N PRO A 71 -20.00 52.81 53.92
CA PRO A 71 -20.46 54.12 54.38
C PRO A 71 -19.33 55.12 54.15
N VAL A 72 -19.51 56.02 53.18
CA VAL A 72 -18.64 57.20 53.03
C VAL A 72 -18.94 58.13 54.20
N ILE A 73 -18.22 57.94 55.32
CA ILE A 73 -18.22 58.87 56.43
C ILE A 73 -17.41 60.10 55.98
N PRO A 74 -18.00 61.30 55.85
CA PRO A 74 -17.21 62.50 55.62
C PRO A 74 -16.41 62.77 56.90
N ARG A 75 -15.07 62.80 56.79
CA ARG A 75 -14.22 63.31 57.87
C ARG A 75 -14.48 64.82 58.02
N VAL A 76 -15.31 65.18 58.99
CA VAL A 76 -15.37 66.54 59.52
C VAL A 76 -14.66 66.62 60.88
N PRO A 77 -13.92 67.70 61.17
CA PRO A 77 -13.13 67.79 62.40
C PRO A 77 -14.00 67.98 63.64
N MET A 78 -13.56 67.37 64.73
CA MET A 78 -14.14 67.45 66.08
C MET A 78 -14.36 68.89 66.55
N LEU A 79 -15.60 69.21 66.95
CA LEU A 79 -15.92 70.15 68.03
C LEU A 79 -17.23 69.71 68.71
N SER A 80 -17.20 69.56 70.03
CA SER A 80 -18.36 69.70 70.93
C SER A 80 -18.17 71.03 71.70
N PRO A 81 -19.16 71.63 72.41
CA PRO A 81 -20.48 71.12 72.77
C PRO A 81 -21.63 72.17 72.73
N SER A 82 -22.85 71.69 73.00
CA SER A 82 -23.94 72.38 73.72
C SER A 82 -25.16 72.93 72.96
N HIS A 83 -26.31 72.47 73.50
CA HIS A 83 -27.59 73.17 73.71
C HIS A 83 -28.46 73.58 72.51
N SER A 84 -29.50 72.77 72.25
CA SER A 84 -30.93 73.15 72.23
C SER A 84 -31.72 71.85 72.01
N GLY A 85 -32.71 71.42 72.81
CA GLY A 85 -33.76 72.18 73.46
C GLY A 85 -35.06 72.01 72.66
N LEU A 86 -35.82 70.94 72.97
CA LEU A 86 -37.25 70.71 72.64
C LEU A 86 -37.61 70.68 71.13
N LEU A 87 -38.33 69.69 70.61
CA LEU A 87 -39.72 69.38 70.96
C LEU A 87 -39.99 67.90 70.71
N ARG A 88 -40.32 67.20 71.80
CA ARG A 88 -40.99 65.91 71.78
C ARG A 88 -42.42 66.13 71.28
N SER A 89 -42.59 66.02 69.96
CA SER A 89 -43.90 65.79 69.34
C SER A 89 -44.35 64.38 69.71
N LYS A 90 -45.26 64.32 70.68
CA LYS A 90 -45.95 63.12 71.12
C LYS A 90 -47.03 62.82 70.07
N VAL A 91 -46.67 62.04 69.05
CA VAL A 91 -47.60 61.47 68.07
C VAL A 91 -47.15 60.04 67.78
N ASP A 92 -47.96 59.11 68.27
CA ASP A 92 -48.11 57.70 67.91
C ASP A 92 -46.87 56.76 67.96
N GLU A 93 -46.69 56.07 69.11
CA GLU A 93 -45.87 54.84 69.19
C GLU A 93 -46.35 53.74 68.20
N ASP A 94 -47.59 53.85 67.73
CA ASP A 94 -48.17 52.98 66.70
C ASP A 94 -47.67 53.31 65.27
N SER A 95 -47.28 54.57 64.99
CA SER A 95 -46.75 54.96 63.67
C SER A 95 -45.29 54.54 63.51
N THR A 96 -44.48 54.68 64.55
CA THR A 96 -43.05 54.31 64.51
C THR A 96 -42.86 52.80 64.41
N THR A 97 -43.75 52.01 65.02
CA THR A 97 -43.71 50.54 64.94
C THR A 97 -44.17 50.02 63.57
N VAL A 98 -45.13 50.68 62.92
CA VAL A 98 -45.53 50.36 61.55
C VAL A 98 -44.42 50.68 60.54
N ASP A 99 -43.73 51.83 60.69
CA ASP A 99 -42.59 52.18 59.84
C ASP A 99 -41.40 51.23 60.04
N GLN A 100 -41.12 50.82 61.28
CA GLN A 100 -40.10 49.81 61.58
C GLN A 100 -40.45 48.45 60.94
N ASN A 101 -41.70 48.00 61.06
CA ASN A 101 -42.18 46.75 60.46
C ASN A 101 -42.14 46.79 58.92
N LEU A 102 -42.42 47.95 58.31
CA LEU A 102 -42.28 48.14 56.86
C LEU A 102 -40.82 48.12 56.43
N ALA A 103 -39.92 48.72 57.20
CA ALA A 103 -38.48 48.67 56.96
C ALA A 103 -37.92 47.24 57.11
N ASP A 104 -38.34 46.49 58.13
CA ASP A 104 -37.94 45.09 58.32
C ASP A 104 -38.48 44.18 57.21
N ARG A 105 -39.70 44.44 56.72
CA ARG A 105 -40.24 43.73 55.54
C ARG A 105 -39.50 44.10 54.25
N LEU A 106 -39.11 45.36 54.10
CA LEU A 106 -38.32 45.82 52.96
C LEU A 106 -36.95 45.13 52.96
N THR A 107 -36.24 45.14 54.08
CA THR A 107 -34.93 44.45 54.19
C THR A 107 -35.06 42.95 53.98
N GLU A 108 -36.11 42.30 54.49
CA GLU A 108 -36.38 40.88 54.21
C GLU A 108 -36.59 40.61 52.71
N THR A 109 -37.34 41.48 52.01
CA THR A 109 -37.52 41.35 50.55
C THR A 109 -36.25 41.63 49.77
N GLU A 110 -35.43 42.59 50.20
CA GLU A 110 -34.13 42.90 49.61
C GLU A 110 -33.13 41.74 49.79
N GLU A 111 -33.10 41.11 50.97
CA GLU A 111 -32.29 39.92 51.21
C GLU A 111 -32.75 38.72 50.38
N LYS A 112 -34.06 38.51 50.24
CA LYS A 112 -34.63 37.47 49.36
C LYS A 112 -34.25 37.72 47.90
N PHE A 113 -34.33 38.96 47.43
CA PHE A 113 -33.91 39.33 46.09
C PHE A 113 -32.41 39.10 45.89
N ARG A 114 -31.56 39.49 46.85
CA ARG A 114 -30.12 39.25 46.81
C ARG A 114 -29.79 37.75 46.72
N LYS A 115 -30.45 36.92 47.53
CA LYS A 115 -30.30 35.45 47.48
C LYS A 115 -30.72 34.89 46.11
N ALA A 116 -31.84 35.37 45.56
CA ALA A 116 -32.29 34.97 44.23
C ALA A 116 -31.30 35.36 43.13
N MET A 117 -30.70 36.55 43.21
CA MET A 117 -29.68 37.00 42.25
C MET A 117 -28.39 36.17 42.32
N VAL A 118 -27.93 35.79 43.51
CA VAL A 118 -26.77 34.90 43.68
C VAL A 118 -27.05 33.52 43.08
N LEU A 119 -28.22 32.94 43.38
CA LEU A 119 -28.65 31.66 42.80
C LEU A 119 -28.80 31.74 41.28
N TYR A 120 -29.32 32.85 40.75
CA TYR A 120 -29.44 33.06 39.31
C TYR A 120 -28.06 33.06 38.63
N SER A 121 -27.08 33.75 39.20
CA SER A 121 -25.71 33.74 38.69
C SER A 121 -25.06 32.35 38.77
N GLN A 122 -25.31 31.60 39.85
CA GLN A 122 -24.79 30.25 39.99
C GLN A 122 -25.36 29.31 38.91
N ILE A 123 -26.67 29.38 38.68
CA ILE A 123 -27.35 28.59 37.64
C ILE A 123 -26.84 28.97 36.24
N ASP A 124 -26.58 30.26 35.97
CA ASP A 124 -26.08 30.71 34.67
C ASP A 124 -24.64 30.23 34.41
N ASN A 125 -23.80 30.19 35.44
CA ASN A 125 -22.45 29.61 35.38
C ASN A 125 -22.51 28.10 35.15
N GLU A 126 -23.34 27.37 35.90
CA GLU A 126 -23.53 25.92 35.73
C GLU A 126 -24.08 25.59 34.34
N LYS A 127 -25.05 26.38 33.85
CA LYS A 127 -25.59 26.25 32.49
C LYS A 127 -24.50 26.46 31.43
N SER A 128 -23.66 27.48 31.59
CA SER A 128 -22.55 27.76 30.67
C SER A 128 -21.53 26.62 30.68
N ALA A 129 -21.15 26.12 31.86
CA ALA A 129 -20.26 24.97 32.01
C ALA A 129 -20.80 23.70 31.31
N LEU A 130 -22.09 23.40 31.50
CA LEU A 130 -22.75 22.27 30.84
C LEU A 130 -22.84 22.44 29.33
N LEU A 131 -23.05 23.66 28.82
CA LEU A 131 -23.04 23.93 27.38
C LEU A 131 -21.65 23.66 26.78
N TYR A 132 -20.57 24.06 27.46
CA TYR A 132 -19.21 23.74 27.03
C TYR A 132 -18.94 22.23 27.03
N GLU A 133 -19.43 21.51 28.04
CA GLU A 133 -19.29 20.05 28.10
C GLU A 133 -20.04 19.37 26.95
N ILE A 134 -21.26 19.83 26.63
CA ILE A 134 -22.03 19.34 25.48
C ILE A 134 -21.27 19.57 24.17
N ASP A 135 -20.70 20.75 23.96
CA ASP A 135 -19.92 21.06 22.75
C ASP A 135 -18.68 20.15 22.63
N LEU A 136 -17.95 19.93 23.74
CA LEU A 136 -16.80 19.03 23.75
C LEU A 136 -17.18 17.58 23.46
N LEU A 137 -18.32 17.13 24.01
CA LEU A 137 -18.84 15.79 23.75
C LEU A 137 -19.31 15.64 22.30
N ASN A 138 -19.90 16.68 21.69
CA ASN A 138 -20.28 16.67 20.28
C ASN A 138 -19.06 16.59 19.36
N ASP A 139 -17.99 17.37 19.64
CA ASP A 139 -16.74 17.29 18.88
C ASP A 139 -16.11 15.89 18.98
N LYS A 140 -16.14 15.28 20.18
CA LYS A 140 -15.66 13.91 20.38
C LYS A 140 -16.52 12.86 19.65
N LEU A 141 -17.83 13.05 19.63
CA LEU A 141 -18.75 12.18 18.90
C LEU A 141 -18.48 12.24 17.40
N GLU A 142 -18.26 13.44 16.85
CA GLU A 142 -17.88 13.61 15.43
C GLU A 142 -16.55 12.90 15.10
N ASP A 143 -15.56 12.96 16.00
CA ASP A 143 -14.28 12.25 15.84
C ASP A 143 -14.44 10.73 15.85
N ASP A 144 -15.24 10.21 16.77
CA ASP A 144 -15.54 8.78 16.85
C ASP A 144 -16.32 8.33 15.62
N GLU A 145 -17.25 9.13 15.09
CA GLU A 145 -17.97 8.86 13.84
C GLU A 145 -17.02 8.83 12.62
N GLU A 146 -16.11 9.80 12.50
CA GLU A 146 -15.08 9.81 11.44
C GLU A 146 -14.17 8.57 11.54
N ALA A 147 -13.77 8.19 12.77
CA ALA A 147 -12.93 7.02 13.02
C ALA A 147 -13.65 5.71 12.67
N VAL A 148 -14.92 5.55 13.05
CA VAL A 148 -15.74 4.40 12.68
C VAL A 148 -15.92 4.32 11.17
N ALA A 149 -16.19 5.44 10.50
CA ALA A 149 -16.32 5.49 9.04
C ALA A 149 -15.01 5.07 8.34
N GLN A 150 -13.85 5.47 8.87
CA GLN A 150 -12.55 5.06 8.36
C GLN A 150 -12.32 3.56 8.55
N LEU A 151 -12.51 3.04 9.77
CA LEU A 151 -12.35 1.60 10.08
C LEU A 151 -13.29 0.73 9.24
N GLN A 152 -14.50 1.20 8.93
CA GLN A 152 -15.41 0.50 8.03
C GLN A 152 -14.91 0.44 6.59
N ARG A 153 -14.27 1.50 6.08
CA ARG A 153 -13.66 1.50 4.74
C ARG A 153 -12.48 0.53 4.68
N GLU A 154 -11.57 0.61 5.66
CA GLU A 154 -10.42 -0.29 5.76
C GLU A 154 -10.85 -1.77 5.86
N ASN A 155 -11.88 -2.06 6.66
CA ASN A 155 -12.45 -3.41 6.73
C ASN A 155 -13.01 -3.89 5.39
N ARG A 156 -13.62 -3.01 4.57
CA ARG A 156 -14.10 -3.38 3.24
C ARG A 156 -12.93 -3.69 2.31
N ASP A 157 -11.87 -2.89 2.36
CA ASP A 157 -10.69 -3.07 1.52
C ASP A 157 -9.95 -4.37 1.88
N LEU A 158 -9.71 -4.63 3.16
CA LEU A 158 -9.11 -5.89 3.65
C LEU A 158 -9.97 -7.12 3.29
N ARG A 159 -11.30 -6.99 3.34
CA ARG A 159 -12.21 -8.08 2.90
C ARG A 159 -12.10 -8.33 1.39
N ASN A 160 -11.98 -7.27 0.59
CA ASN A 160 -11.80 -7.38 -0.85
C ASN A 160 -10.46 -8.02 -1.20
N GLU A 161 -9.38 -7.60 -0.53
CA GLU A 161 -8.05 -8.20 -0.68
C GLU A 161 -8.05 -9.67 -0.27
N SER A 162 -8.64 -10.01 0.88
CA SER A 162 -8.78 -11.40 1.34
C SER A 162 -9.54 -12.26 0.32
N ARG A 163 -10.59 -11.71 -0.30
CA ARG A 163 -11.33 -12.40 -1.37
C ARG A 163 -10.43 -12.63 -2.60
N LEU A 164 -9.68 -11.62 -3.02
CA LEU A 164 -8.75 -11.74 -4.16
C LEU A 164 -7.66 -12.78 -3.89
N MET A 165 -7.05 -12.76 -2.70
CA MET A 165 -6.03 -13.73 -2.31
C MET A 165 -6.58 -15.15 -2.28
N LYS A 166 -7.83 -15.35 -1.82
CA LYS A 166 -8.49 -16.66 -1.86
C LYS A 166 -8.70 -17.17 -3.29
N VAL A 167 -9.03 -16.30 -4.24
CA VAL A 167 -9.17 -16.67 -5.66
C VAL A 167 -7.81 -17.08 -6.22
N LYS A 168 -6.77 -16.27 -6.04
CA LYS A 168 -5.40 -16.59 -6.47
C LYS A 168 -4.89 -17.90 -5.87
N LEU A 169 -5.15 -18.15 -4.59
CA LEU A 169 -4.77 -19.40 -3.93
C LEU A 169 -5.47 -20.61 -4.56
N LYS A 170 -6.76 -20.49 -4.87
CA LYS A 170 -7.50 -21.54 -5.59
C LYS A 170 -6.91 -21.81 -6.97
N GLU A 171 -6.61 -20.76 -7.73
CA GLU A 171 -5.97 -20.87 -9.06
C GLU A 171 -4.63 -21.62 -8.97
N ILE A 172 -3.74 -21.18 -8.07
CA ILE A 172 -2.45 -21.84 -7.84
C ILE A 172 -2.63 -23.30 -7.40
N TYR A 173 -3.63 -23.59 -6.56
CA TYR A 173 -3.90 -24.95 -6.12
C TYR A 173 -4.37 -25.84 -7.28
N THR A 174 -5.22 -25.32 -8.18
CA THR A 174 -5.63 -26.04 -9.38
C THR A 174 -4.47 -26.28 -10.34
N GLU A 175 -3.58 -25.30 -10.50
CA GLU A 175 -2.37 -25.43 -11.31
C GLU A 175 -1.42 -26.48 -10.74
N LYS A 176 -1.20 -26.47 -9.41
CA LYS A 176 -0.41 -27.48 -8.71
C LYS A 176 -0.94 -28.89 -8.96
N LEU A 177 -2.27 -29.09 -8.85
CA LEU A 177 -2.90 -30.39 -9.12
C LEU A 177 -2.70 -30.84 -10.57
N SER A 178 -2.86 -29.91 -11.53
CA SER A 178 -2.63 -30.17 -12.96
C SER A 178 -1.18 -30.57 -13.23
N LEU A 179 -0.21 -29.86 -12.66
CA LEU A 179 1.21 -30.17 -12.79
C LEU A 179 1.55 -31.52 -12.14
N ALA A 180 0.99 -31.82 -10.98
CA ALA A 180 1.18 -33.12 -10.34
C ALA A 180 0.62 -34.28 -11.19
N ALA A 181 -0.54 -34.09 -11.83
CA ALA A 181 -1.09 -35.08 -12.75
C ALA A 181 -0.20 -35.30 -13.98
N LYS A 182 0.29 -34.22 -14.61
CA LYS A 182 1.24 -34.29 -15.74
C LYS A 182 2.57 -34.95 -15.36
N LEU A 183 3.05 -34.70 -14.15
CA LEU A 183 4.28 -35.30 -13.64
C LEU A 183 4.09 -36.80 -13.43
N LYS A 184 2.95 -37.21 -12.86
CA LYS A 184 2.58 -38.62 -12.73
C LYS A 184 2.47 -39.31 -14.09
N GLU A 185 1.78 -38.70 -15.06
CA GLU A 185 1.69 -39.23 -16.43
C GLU A 185 3.08 -39.44 -17.05
N ARG A 186 4.00 -38.48 -16.85
CA ARG A 186 5.39 -38.62 -17.29
C ARG A 186 6.11 -39.78 -16.59
N GLU A 187 5.90 -39.97 -15.29
CA GLU A 187 6.48 -41.08 -14.53
C GLU A 187 5.96 -42.44 -15.00
N ASP A 188 4.65 -42.54 -15.27
CA ASP A 188 4.01 -43.74 -15.80
C ASP A 188 4.59 -44.09 -17.19
N LEU A 189 4.73 -43.10 -18.09
CA LEU A 189 5.36 -43.30 -19.42
C LEU A 189 6.83 -43.76 -19.33
N ILE A 190 7.59 -43.21 -18.37
CA ILE A 190 8.98 -43.64 -18.13
C ILE A 190 9.02 -45.08 -17.62
N ALA A 191 8.10 -45.44 -16.72
CA ALA A 191 8.00 -46.79 -16.17
C ALA A 191 7.60 -47.82 -17.23
N ASP A 192 6.65 -47.47 -18.11
CA ASP A 192 6.18 -48.29 -19.24
C ASP A 192 7.28 -48.49 -20.29
N ALA A 193 8.12 -47.48 -20.53
CA ALA A 193 9.31 -47.61 -21.36
C ALA A 193 10.44 -48.47 -20.72
N GLY A 194 10.24 -48.95 -19.49
CA GLY A 194 11.23 -49.75 -18.76
C GLY A 194 12.44 -48.94 -18.27
N LEU A 195 12.30 -47.61 -18.18
CA LEU A 195 13.33 -46.69 -17.75
C LEU A 195 13.15 -46.29 -16.27
N VAL A 196 14.22 -45.78 -15.66
CA VAL A 196 14.25 -45.23 -14.30
C VAL A 196 14.96 -43.88 -14.35
N VAL A 197 14.43 -42.93 -13.59
CA VAL A 197 15.02 -41.60 -13.41
C VAL A 197 16.12 -41.69 -12.37
N VAL A 198 17.35 -41.31 -12.73
CA VAL A 198 18.50 -41.23 -11.81
C VAL A 198 18.95 -39.78 -11.70
N GLU A 199 19.06 -39.29 -10.48
CA GLU A 199 19.52 -37.93 -10.21
C GLU A 199 21.03 -37.85 -10.35
N LYS A 200 21.51 -36.88 -11.14
CA LYS A 200 22.95 -36.60 -11.27
C LYS A 200 23.43 -35.92 -9.98
N SER A 201 24.52 -36.41 -9.38
CA SER A 201 25.13 -35.80 -8.21
C SER A 201 25.56 -34.36 -8.52
N ALA A 202 25.34 -33.44 -7.58
CA ALA A 202 25.44 -32.00 -7.79
C ALA A 202 26.88 -31.45 -7.72
N ASP A 203 27.90 -32.29 -7.61
CA ASP A 203 29.27 -31.86 -7.30
C ASP A 203 30.06 -31.30 -8.50
N ASP A 204 29.53 -31.35 -9.72
CA ASP A 204 30.23 -30.92 -10.94
C ASP A 204 29.93 -29.46 -11.39
N VAL A 205 29.08 -28.70 -10.71
CA VAL A 205 28.66 -27.34 -11.15
C VAL A 205 29.30 -26.21 -10.34
N ALA A 206 30.40 -26.48 -9.62
CA ALA A 206 31.08 -25.50 -8.79
C ALA A 206 32.46 -25.07 -9.32
N VAL A 207 32.66 -24.97 -10.64
CA VAL A 207 33.82 -24.26 -11.19
C VAL A 207 33.41 -23.48 -12.43
N VAL A 208 33.82 -22.22 -12.49
CA VAL A 208 33.66 -21.26 -13.61
C VAL A 208 32.41 -20.38 -13.60
N ALA A 209 32.38 -19.41 -12.68
CA ALA A 209 31.84 -18.07 -12.96
C ALA A 209 32.49 -17.03 -12.04
N ASN A 210 33.68 -16.59 -12.44
CA ASN A 210 34.36 -15.46 -11.80
C ASN A 210 33.89 -14.15 -12.46
N GLY A 211 33.50 -13.17 -11.64
CA GLY A 211 33.57 -11.74 -11.99
C GLY A 211 32.27 -10.99 -12.18
N GLN A 212 31.69 -10.47 -11.08
CA GLN A 212 31.44 -9.03 -10.83
C GLN A 212 30.46 -8.83 -9.66
N GLN A 213 30.94 -8.19 -8.59
CA GLN A 213 30.06 -7.50 -7.63
C GLN A 213 29.46 -6.23 -8.27
N PRO A 214 28.30 -5.74 -7.79
CA PRO A 214 28.33 -4.72 -6.73
C PRO A 214 27.22 -4.81 -5.65
N SER A 215 27.62 -4.48 -4.42
CA SER A 215 26.96 -3.63 -3.40
C SER A 215 25.54 -3.92 -2.86
N SER A 216 25.53 -4.35 -1.58
CA SER A 216 24.78 -3.85 -0.41
C SER A 216 23.26 -3.60 -0.48
N THR A 217 22.49 -4.36 0.31
CA THR A 217 21.83 -3.85 1.53
C THR A 217 21.28 -4.99 2.40
N ALA A 218 21.31 -4.76 3.71
CA ALA A 218 21.10 -5.72 4.79
C ALA A 218 19.62 -6.12 4.99
N GLY A 219 19.42 -7.37 5.41
CA GLY A 219 18.14 -7.95 5.80
C GLY A 219 18.25 -9.47 5.91
N GLN A 220 18.98 -9.96 6.92
CA GLN A 220 19.10 -11.39 7.20
C GLN A 220 17.81 -11.92 7.83
N ASP A 221 17.19 -12.90 7.17
CA ASP A 221 16.26 -13.85 7.78
C ASP A 221 16.73 -15.27 7.41
N PRO A 222 17.20 -16.11 8.37
CA PRO A 222 17.93 -17.34 8.06
C PRO A 222 17.04 -18.57 7.79
N THR A 223 15.76 -18.41 7.47
CA THR A 223 14.82 -19.56 7.40
C THR A 223 14.25 -19.90 6.02
N ARG A 224 14.68 -19.23 4.94
CA ARG A 224 14.26 -19.60 3.58
C ARG A 224 15.44 -20.06 2.74
N ARG A 225 15.69 -21.38 2.78
CA ARG A 225 16.39 -22.07 1.69
C ARG A 225 15.51 -22.01 0.44
N ASP A 226 15.73 -21.00 -0.40
CA ASP A 226 15.24 -20.99 -1.77
C ASP A 226 15.88 -22.15 -2.53
N LYS A 227 15.19 -23.30 -2.57
CA LYS A 227 15.46 -24.41 -3.49
C LYS A 227 14.76 -24.19 -4.84
N SER A 228 14.71 -22.97 -5.34
CA SER A 228 13.97 -22.63 -6.56
C SER A 228 14.82 -22.69 -7.84
N SER A 229 15.95 -23.39 -7.81
CA SER A 229 16.57 -23.93 -9.02
C SER A 229 17.49 -25.11 -8.67
N PRO A 230 17.05 -26.34 -8.95
CA PRO A 230 17.98 -27.30 -9.48
C PRO A 230 17.44 -27.70 -10.85
N SER A 231 18.11 -27.23 -11.90
CA SER A 231 18.23 -28.05 -13.09
C SER A 231 19.10 -29.26 -12.70
N SER A 232 18.61 -30.14 -11.81
CA SER A 232 19.15 -31.48 -11.64
C SER A 232 18.94 -32.15 -13.00
N SER A 233 19.99 -32.24 -13.80
CA SER A 233 19.93 -32.95 -15.07
C SER A 233 19.70 -34.44 -14.77
N CYS A 234 18.43 -34.84 -14.68
CA CYS A 234 18.05 -36.23 -14.45
C CYS A 234 18.37 -37.06 -15.69
N LEU A 235 18.98 -38.23 -15.47
CA LEU A 235 19.30 -39.20 -16.51
C LEU A 235 18.23 -40.30 -16.54
N LEU A 236 18.00 -40.87 -17.71
CA LEU A 236 17.11 -42.03 -17.90
C LEU A 236 17.96 -43.26 -18.19
N ILE A 237 17.78 -44.32 -17.39
CA ILE A 237 18.52 -45.58 -17.53
C ILE A 237 17.54 -46.74 -17.51
N THR A 238 17.75 -47.73 -18.38
CA THR A 238 16.94 -48.95 -18.40
C THR A 238 17.05 -49.70 -17.08
N LYS A 239 15.92 -50.18 -16.54
CA LYS A 239 15.85 -50.99 -15.31
C LYS A 239 16.86 -52.14 -15.30
N ASN A 240 16.99 -52.83 -16.44
CA ASN A 240 17.96 -53.92 -16.59
C ASN A 240 19.41 -53.47 -16.45
N SER A 241 19.79 -52.35 -17.06
CA SER A 241 21.16 -51.83 -16.97
C SER A 241 21.49 -51.45 -15.54
N LEU A 242 20.57 -50.78 -14.83
CA LEU A 242 20.77 -50.41 -13.43
C LEU A 242 20.91 -51.65 -12.53
N HIS A 243 20.04 -52.64 -12.70
CA HIS A 243 20.11 -53.91 -11.95
C HIS A 243 21.42 -54.68 -12.20
N LEU A 244 21.92 -54.68 -13.43
CA LEU A 244 23.21 -55.30 -13.75
C LEU A 244 24.39 -54.54 -13.11
N LEU A 245 24.32 -53.21 -13.04
CA LEU A 245 25.32 -52.37 -12.37
C LEU A 245 25.33 -52.61 -10.85
N ASP A 246 24.15 -52.70 -10.22
CA ASP A 246 24.02 -53.02 -8.79
C ASP A 246 24.52 -54.43 -8.45
N LYS A 247 24.39 -55.37 -9.39
CA LYS A 247 24.92 -56.74 -9.22
C LYS A 247 26.43 -56.81 -9.43
N ALA A 248 26.99 -55.97 -10.30
CA ALA A 248 28.41 -55.97 -10.65
C ALA A 248 29.29 -55.22 -9.65
N VAL A 249 28.73 -54.23 -8.93
CA VAL A 249 29.47 -53.37 -8.00
C VAL A 249 28.69 -53.24 -6.68
N PRO A 250 29.32 -53.34 -5.49
CA PRO A 250 28.64 -53.35 -4.19
C PRO A 250 27.68 -52.17 -3.95
N GLU A 251 26.65 -52.42 -3.14
CA GLU A 251 25.65 -51.42 -2.71
C GLU A 251 26.32 -50.24 -1.99
N GLY A 252 25.88 -49.01 -2.30
CA GLY A 252 26.33 -47.78 -1.64
C GLY A 252 27.23 -46.84 -2.46
N THR A 253 27.72 -47.28 -3.62
CA THR A 253 28.49 -46.42 -4.56
C THR A 253 27.58 -45.67 -5.53
N THR A 254 27.95 -44.45 -5.91
CA THR A 254 27.20 -43.65 -6.88
C THR A 254 27.21 -44.32 -8.25
N LEU A 255 26.25 -43.99 -9.13
CA LEU A 255 26.22 -44.54 -10.49
C LEU A 255 27.55 -44.30 -11.23
N ASP A 256 28.14 -43.11 -11.05
CA ASP A 256 29.41 -42.73 -11.67
C ASP A 256 30.58 -43.57 -11.13
N GLU A 257 30.62 -43.84 -9.81
CA GLU A 257 31.61 -44.74 -9.21
C GLU A 257 31.48 -46.18 -9.72
N LYS A 258 30.25 -46.67 -9.89
CA LYS A 258 29.98 -48.02 -10.44
C LYS A 258 30.46 -48.12 -11.89
N LEU A 259 30.22 -47.09 -12.70
CA LEU A 259 30.71 -47.02 -14.08
C LEU A 259 32.24 -46.95 -14.12
N LEU A 260 32.86 -46.15 -13.26
CA LEU A 260 34.31 -46.03 -13.19
C LEU A 260 34.99 -47.37 -12.84
N HIS A 261 34.43 -48.09 -11.87
CA HIS A 261 34.93 -49.42 -11.49
C HIS A 261 34.87 -50.43 -12.65
N LEU A 262 33.78 -50.44 -13.42
CA LEU A 262 33.65 -51.31 -14.61
C LEU A 262 34.61 -50.93 -15.74
N ILE A 263 34.87 -49.63 -15.92
CA ILE A 263 35.86 -49.14 -16.88
C ILE A 263 37.25 -49.65 -16.48
N ASP A 264 37.62 -49.55 -15.22
CA ASP A 264 38.94 -49.98 -14.74
C ASP A 264 39.11 -51.50 -14.78
N ALA A 265 38.06 -52.27 -14.44
CA ALA A 265 38.06 -53.72 -14.62
C ALA A 265 38.25 -54.13 -16.10
N ASN A 266 37.60 -53.44 -17.04
CA ASN A 266 37.79 -53.66 -18.48
C ASN A 266 39.22 -53.31 -18.94
N LYS A 267 39.81 -52.23 -18.43
CA LYS A 267 41.21 -51.88 -18.73
C LYS A 267 42.16 -52.98 -18.28
N GLN A 268 41.99 -53.52 -17.07
CA GLN A 268 42.83 -54.61 -16.55
C GLN A 268 42.68 -55.90 -17.38
N LEU A 269 41.45 -56.26 -17.75
CA LEU A 269 41.21 -57.41 -18.62
C LEU A 269 41.84 -57.23 -20.01
N ASN A 270 41.73 -56.05 -20.61
CA ASN A 270 42.37 -55.75 -21.90
C ASN A 270 43.89 -55.83 -21.83
N LEU A 271 44.51 -55.33 -20.75
CA LEU A 271 45.96 -55.48 -20.53
C LEU A 271 46.35 -56.96 -20.45
N SER A 272 45.62 -57.77 -19.67
CA SER A 272 45.86 -59.21 -19.58
C SER A 272 45.70 -59.93 -20.93
N LEU A 273 44.74 -59.51 -21.74
CA LEU A 273 44.49 -60.06 -23.08
C LEU A 273 45.62 -59.67 -24.05
N GLU A 274 46.12 -58.44 -23.96
CA GLU A 274 47.26 -57.98 -24.77
C GLU A 274 48.55 -58.70 -24.37
N ASP A 275 48.80 -58.92 -23.08
CA ASP A 275 49.92 -59.73 -22.61
C ASP A 275 49.83 -61.18 -23.12
N ALA A 276 48.64 -61.79 -23.06
CA ALA A 276 48.41 -63.14 -23.61
C ALA A 276 48.61 -63.18 -25.14
N ARG A 277 48.17 -62.13 -25.86
CA ARG A 277 48.41 -61.99 -27.30
C ARG A 277 49.89 -61.82 -27.62
N ALA A 278 50.63 -61.03 -26.86
CA ALA A 278 52.07 -60.86 -27.01
C ALA A 278 52.81 -62.19 -26.79
N GLN A 279 52.38 -62.98 -25.80
CA GLN A 279 52.91 -64.33 -25.57
C GLN A 279 52.61 -65.27 -26.75
N ILE A 280 51.39 -65.24 -27.31
CA ILE A 280 51.02 -66.01 -28.50
C ILE A 280 51.81 -65.53 -29.73
N ALA A 281 52.02 -64.22 -29.87
CA ALA A 281 52.79 -63.63 -30.96
C ALA A 281 54.26 -64.06 -30.90
N LEU A 282 54.89 -64.03 -29.72
CA LEU A 282 56.24 -64.57 -29.51
C LEU A 282 56.32 -66.06 -29.89
N HIS A 283 55.31 -66.85 -29.49
CA HIS A 283 55.22 -68.26 -29.87
C HIS A 283 54.98 -68.46 -31.38
N LYS A 284 54.31 -67.51 -32.05
CA LYS A 284 54.10 -67.49 -33.50
C LYS A 284 55.35 -67.01 -34.26
N PHE A 285 56.09 -66.00 -33.80
CA PHE A 285 57.34 -65.54 -34.40
C PHE A 285 58.43 -66.61 -34.32
N SER A 286 58.50 -67.35 -33.22
CA SER A 286 59.31 -68.58 -33.12
C SER A 286 58.90 -69.67 -34.14
N LYS A 287 57.71 -69.56 -34.75
CA LYS A 287 57.16 -70.47 -35.77
C LYS A 287 57.17 -69.88 -37.19
N LEU A 288 57.26 -68.55 -37.33
CA LEU A 288 57.14 -67.75 -38.57
C LEU A 288 58.47 -67.22 -39.11
N GLU A 289 59.59 -67.39 -38.41
CA GLU A 289 60.93 -67.25 -39.03
C GLU A 289 61.11 -68.20 -40.24
N ASN A 290 60.19 -69.16 -40.42
CA ASN A 290 60.10 -70.09 -41.54
C ASN A 290 59.14 -69.70 -42.68
N ASP A 291 58.33 -68.63 -42.62
CA ASP A 291 57.27 -68.47 -43.63
C ASP A 291 56.88 -66.99 -43.90
N LYS A 292 57.29 -66.50 -45.09
CA LYS A 292 56.59 -65.55 -45.99
C LYS A 292 56.92 -64.04 -46.00
N LEU A 293 57.53 -63.68 -47.14
CA LEU A 293 57.41 -62.45 -47.93
C LEU A 293 55.99 -62.25 -48.54
N CYS A 294 55.72 -61.03 -49.03
CA CYS A 294 54.66 -60.53 -49.95
C CYS A 294 53.34 -60.02 -49.33
N GLU A 295 53.03 -58.69 -49.36
CA GLU A 295 52.50 -57.81 -50.45
C GLU A 295 50.97 -57.97 -50.66
N LEU A 296 50.10 -57.02 -51.07
CA LEU A 296 50.04 -55.57 -51.35
C LEU A 296 48.54 -55.20 -51.65
N ASN A 297 48.15 -53.95 -51.34
CA ASN A 297 47.19 -53.02 -52.00
C ASN A 297 45.72 -53.33 -52.40
N GLY A 298 44.90 -52.27 -52.25
CA GLY A 298 43.68 -51.99 -53.03
C GLY A 298 43.19 -50.53 -52.81
N THR A 299 43.19 -49.71 -53.86
CA THR A 299 42.79 -48.28 -53.89
C THR A 299 41.46 -48.10 -54.62
N GLU A 300 40.53 -47.29 -54.08
CA GLU A 300 39.33 -46.78 -54.78
C GLU A 300 39.38 -45.24 -54.91
N GLU A 301 38.97 -44.73 -56.08
CA GLU A 301 38.95 -43.31 -56.47
C GLU A 301 37.72 -42.55 -55.93
N PHE A 302 37.95 -41.35 -55.39
CA PHE A 302 36.94 -40.40 -54.88
C PHE A 302 36.78 -39.22 -55.86
N ASP A 303 35.55 -38.89 -56.28
CA ASP A 303 35.25 -37.78 -57.23
C ASP A 303 34.60 -36.56 -56.53
N PRO A 304 35.35 -35.49 -56.23
CA PRO A 304 34.90 -34.31 -55.46
C PRO A 304 33.96 -33.36 -56.21
N GLN A 305 33.82 -33.48 -57.53
CA GLN A 305 33.07 -32.52 -58.36
C GLN A 305 31.55 -32.62 -58.16
N LYS A 306 31.07 -33.85 -57.93
CA LYS A 306 29.65 -34.17 -57.74
C LYS A 306 29.11 -33.66 -56.40
N ASP A 307 29.91 -33.74 -55.34
CA ASP A 307 29.56 -33.25 -54.01
C ASP A 307 29.45 -31.72 -53.94
N ASN A 308 30.31 -31.01 -54.68
CA ASN A 308 30.24 -29.55 -54.77
C ASN A 308 28.97 -29.06 -55.48
N SER A 309 28.54 -29.78 -56.52
CA SER A 309 27.31 -29.47 -57.25
C SER A 309 26.05 -29.68 -56.39
N LYS A 310 26.04 -30.72 -55.55
CA LYS A 310 24.95 -30.98 -54.59
C LYS A 310 24.84 -29.88 -53.54
N LYS A 311 25.97 -29.49 -52.93
CA LYS A 311 26.01 -28.40 -51.93
C LYS A 311 25.52 -27.07 -52.51
N LEU A 312 25.85 -26.77 -53.78
CA LEU A 312 25.39 -25.56 -54.45
C LEU A 312 23.86 -25.55 -54.65
N ALA A 313 23.25 -26.69 -54.93
CA ALA A 313 21.80 -26.82 -55.05
C ALA A 313 21.11 -26.59 -53.70
N ASP A 314 21.65 -27.16 -52.62
CA ASP A 314 21.13 -26.97 -51.26
C ASP A 314 21.19 -25.50 -50.82
N PHE A 315 22.30 -24.80 -51.11
CA PHE A 315 22.41 -23.37 -50.83
C PHE A 315 21.41 -22.52 -51.63
N LYS A 316 21.17 -22.84 -52.91
CA LYS A 316 20.15 -22.14 -53.70
C LYS A 316 18.75 -22.32 -53.12
N PHE A 317 18.40 -23.54 -52.71
CA PHE A 317 17.11 -23.80 -52.06
C PHE A 317 16.99 -23.02 -50.75
N LYS A 318 18.06 -22.99 -49.95
CA LYS A 318 18.05 -22.27 -48.68
C LYS A 318 17.90 -20.76 -48.85
N VAL A 319 18.55 -20.18 -49.87
CA VAL A 319 18.38 -18.77 -50.22
C VAL A 319 16.93 -18.48 -50.60
N GLN A 320 16.32 -19.32 -51.44
CA GLN A 320 14.94 -19.13 -51.87
C GLN A 320 13.94 -19.24 -50.70
N GLU A 321 14.18 -20.15 -49.76
CA GLU A 321 13.39 -20.27 -48.53
C GLU A 321 13.49 -19.00 -47.68
N LEU A 322 14.70 -18.47 -47.48
CA LEU A 322 14.95 -17.24 -46.73
C LEU A 322 14.36 -16.00 -47.40
N GLU A 323 14.39 -15.91 -48.74
CA GLU A 323 13.74 -14.83 -49.49
C GLU A 323 12.22 -14.83 -49.29
N ARG A 324 11.63 -16.02 -49.25
CA ARG A 324 10.19 -16.19 -49.00
C ARG A 324 9.82 -15.80 -47.57
N GLU A 325 10.62 -16.21 -46.59
CA GLU A 325 10.46 -15.82 -45.19
C GLU A 325 10.61 -14.31 -45.00
N ASN A 326 11.61 -13.68 -45.64
CA ASN A 326 11.82 -12.23 -45.59
C ASN A 326 10.60 -11.47 -46.14
N SER A 327 10.01 -11.92 -47.24
CA SER A 327 8.79 -11.34 -47.80
C SER A 327 7.60 -11.42 -46.83
N ASN A 328 7.45 -12.55 -46.12
CA ASN A 328 6.41 -12.72 -45.10
C ASN A 328 6.62 -11.82 -43.88
N LEU A 329 7.87 -11.67 -43.43
CA LEU A 329 8.22 -10.78 -42.33
C LEU A 329 7.96 -9.32 -42.70
N GLN A 330 8.33 -8.89 -43.91
CA GLN A 330 8.03 -7.54 -44.41
C GLN A 330 6.52 -7.25 -44.42
N ALA A 331 5.69 -8.18 -44.90
CA ALA A 331 4.23 -8.02 -44.87
C ALA A 331 3.68 -7.92 -43.43
N THR A 332 4.29 -8.62 -42.48
CA THR A 332 3.91 -8.56 -41.06
C THR A 332 4.32 -7.23 -40.43
N VAL A 333 5.53 -6.75 -40.72
CA VAL A 333 6.01 -5.42 -40.29
C VAL A 333 5.09 -4.32 -40.82
N ALA A 334 4.73 -4.33 -42.11
CA ALA A 334 3.84 -3.33 -42.70
C ALA A 334 2.46 -3.29 -42.01
N ARG A 335 1.89 -4.45 -41.64
CA ARG A 335 0.65 -4.51 -40.87
C ARG A 335 0.81 -3.94 -39.46
N LEU A 336 1.89 -4.31 -38.76
CA LEU A 336 2.17 -3.81 -37.42
C LEU A 336 2.38 -2.29 -37.41
N GLU A 337 3.10 -1.74 -38.39
CA GLU A 337 3.26 -0.30 -38.57
C GLU A 337 1.92 0.41 -38.77
N SER A 338 1.00 -0.20 -39.54
CA SER A 338 -0.37 0.32 -39.70
C SER A 338 -1.14 0.33 -38.38
N HIS A 339 -1.02 -0.72 -37.56
CA HIS A 339 -1.63 -0.75 -36.22
C HIS A 339 -1.05 0.33 -35.30
N VAL A 340 0.28 0.48 -35.28
CA VAL A 340 0.94 1.51 -34.47
C VAL A 340 0.47 2.91 -34.84
N LYS A 341 0.35 3.21 -36.15
CA LYS A 341 -0.18 4.50 -36.62
C LYS A 341 -1.61 4.75 -36.14
N ARG A 342 -2.50 3.76 -36.24
CA ARG A 342 -3.89 3.88 -35.75
C ARG A 342 -3.96 4.10 -34.24
N TYR A 343 -3.23 3.31 -33.46
CA TYR A 343 -3.24 3.46 -32.00
C TYR A 343 -2.61 4.77 -31.54
N LYS A 344 -1.60 5.28 -32.26
CA LYS A 344 -1.05 6.60 -31.98
C LYS A 344 -2.11 7.69 -32.16
N VAL A 345 -2.81 7.72 -33.31
CA VAL A 345 -3.88 8.70 -33.56
C VAL A 345 -5.00 8.59 -32.52
N GLN A 346 -5.37 7.37 -32.13
CA GLN A 346 -6.36 7.15 -31.08
C GLN A 346 -5.90 7.68 -29.71
N ALA A 347 -4.63 7.47 -29.36
CA ALA A 347 -4.06 7.99 -28.12
C ALA A 347 -4.03 9.52 -28.14
N ASP A 348 -3.54 10.13 -29.21
CA ASP A 348 -3.50 11.58 -29.39
C ASP A 348 -4.90 12.21 -29.27
N GLN A 349 -5.94 11.57 -29.83
CA GLN A 349 -7.33 12.01 -29.66
C GLN A 349 -7.80 11.92 -28.20
N SER A 350 -7.50 10.80 -27.52
CA SER A 350 -7.89 10.64 -26.12
C SER A 350 -7.21 11.64 -25.18
N GLU A 351 -5.99 12.06 -25.50
CA GLU A 351 -5.29 13.12 -24.76
C GLU A 351 -6.00 14.47 -24.92
N GLN A 352 -6.45 14.81 -26.14
CA GLN A 352 -7.23 16.02 -26.40
C GLN A 352 -8.55 16.01 -25.63
N ASP A 353 -9.29 14.90 -25.65
CA ASP A 353 -10.56 14.77 -24.92
C ASP A 353 -10.36 14.96 -23.40
N ILE A 354 -9.26 14.44 -22.84
CA ILE A 354 -8.91 14.63 -21.42
C ILE A 354 -8.62 16.11 -21.11
N GLU A 355 -7.92 16.82 -21.99
CA GLU A 355 -7.64 18.25 -21.82
C GLU A 355 -8.92 19.09 -21.85
N GLU A 356 -9.84 18.80 -22.77
CA GLU A 356 -11.15 19.44 -22.85
C GLU A 356 -11.98 19.21 -21.59
N LEU A 357 -12.06 17.96 -21.10
CA LEU A 357 -12.77 17.62 -19.87
C LEU A 357 -12.15 18.32 -18.64
N ARG A 358 -10.82 18.44 -18.58
CA ARG A 358 -10.14 19.21 -17.51
C ARG A 358 -10.51 20.68 -17.57
N LEU A 359 -10.59 21.26 -18.76
CA LEU A 359 -11.00 22.65 -18.95
C LEU A 359 -12.47 22.86 -18.52
N MET A 360 -13.38 22.00 -18.98
CA MET A 360 -14.79 22.05 -18.57
C MET A 360 -14.95 21.89 -17.05
N ASN A 361 -14.21 20.98 -16.42
CA ASN A 361 -14.25 20.80 -14.97
C ASN A 361 -13.82 22.06 -14.20
N ARG A 362 -12.78 22.76 -14.69
CA ARG A 362 -12.35 24.03 -14.11
C ARG A 362 -13.43 25.10 -14.25
N ASN A 363 -14.10 25.16 -15.41
CA ASN A 363 -15.18 26.10 -15.66
C ASN A 363 -16.38 25.83 -14.74
N PHE A 364 -16.84 24.58 -14.64
CA PHE A 364 -17.95 24.23 -13.75
C PHE A 364 -17.62 24.48 -12.28
N LYS A 365 -16.38 24.26 -11.83
CA LYS A 365 -15.95 24.63 -10.47
C LYS A 365 -15.92 26.13 -10.24
N LYS A 366 -15.68 26.92 -11.27
CA LYS A 366 -15.74 28.38 -11.18
C LYS A 366 -17.20 28.83 -11.10
N GLU A 367 -18.04 28.33 -11.99
CA GLU A 367 -19.47 28.63 -12.02
C GLU A 367 -20.16 28.20 -10.71
N LEU A 368 -19.84 27.02 -10.17
CA LEU A 368 -20.36 26.56 -8.88
C LEU A 368 -20.04 27.55 -7.76
N ARG A 369 -18.79 28.01 -7.66
CA ARG A 369 -18.38 29.00 -6.66
C ARG A 369 -19.10 30.33 -6.84
N GLU A 370 -19.26 30.78 -8.09
CA GLU A 370 -20.03 32.00 -8.39
C GLU A 370 -21.50 31.87 -7.95
N LYS A 371 -22.12 30.70 -8.15
CA LYS A 371 -23.49 30.43 -7.70
C LYS A 371 -23.59 30.29 -6.18
N GLU A 372 -22.61 29.69 -5.52
CA GLU A 372 -22.53 29.60 -4.06
C GLU A 372 -22.44 31.00 -3.44
N CYS A 373 -21.55 31.87 -3.91
CA CYS A 373 -21.47 33.26 -3.45
C CYS A 373 -22.80 34.01 -3.67
N ALA A 374 -23.42 33.85 -4.85
CA ALA A 374 -24.72 34.50 -5.13
C ALA A 374 -25.85 33.99 -4.21
N LEU A 375 -25.79 32.72 -3.80
CA LEU A 375 -26.73 32.13 -2.85
C LEU A 375 -26.50 32.69 -1.43
N GLU A 376 -25.26 32.81 -0.99
CA GLU A 376 -24.90 33.41 0.30
C GLU A 376 -25.41 34.85 0.40
N ASP A 377 -25.16 35.67 -0.63
CA ASP A 377 -25.68 37.04 -0.72
C ASP A 377 -27.22 37.07 -0.64
N ALA A 378 -27.90 36.15 -1.34
CA ALA A 378 -29.35 36.03 -1.31
C ALA A 378 -29.88 35.59 0.06
N LEU A 379 -29.18 34.70 0.77
CA LEU A 379 -29.54 34.27 2.12
C LEU A 379 -29.38 35.39 3.14
N GLU A 380 -28.30 36.17 3.05
CA GLU A 380 -28.05 37.30 3.95
C GLU A 380 -29.10 38.41 3.74
N THR A 381 -29.40 38.76 2.48
CA THR A 381 -30.51 39.69 2.17
C THR A 381 -31.85 39.16 2.67
N ASN A 382 -32.13 37.86 2.56
CA ASN A 382 -33.35 37.27 3.09
C ASN A 382 -33.41 37.38 4.62
N LYS A 383 -32.32 37.07 5.32
CA LYS A 383 -32.19 37.23 6.78
C LYS A 383 -32.46 38.67 7.22
N HIS A 384 -31.92 39.66 6.52
CA HIS A 384 -32.20 41.08 6.80
C HIS A 384 -33.69 41.44 6.61
N LEU A 385 -34.32 40.93 5.55
CA LEU A 385 -35.74 41.14 5.30
C LEU A 385 -36.63 40.47 6.36
N GLN A 386 -36.29 39.24 6.77
CA GLN A 386 -36.96 38.53 7.86
C GLN A 386 -36.90 39.33 9.16
N ASN A 387 -35.71 39.78 9.55
CA ASN A 387 -35.53 40.62 10.75
C ASN A 387 -36.36 41.91 10.70
N ARG A 388 -36.44 42.56 9.53
CA ARG A 388 -37.27 43.77 9.35
C ARG A 388 -38.76 43.45 9.47
N LEU A 389 -39.19 42.33 8.90
CA LEU A 389 -40.57 41.88 8.95
C LEU A 389 -40.99 41.49 10.37
N GLU A 390 -40.10 40.87 11.16
CA GLU A 390 -40.33 40.60 12.58
C GLU A 390 -40.48 41.88 13.40
N LYS A 391 -39.63 42.89 13.17
CA LYS A 391 -39.77 44.21 13.81
C LYS A 391 -41.11 44.88 13.49
N LEU A 392 -41.58 44.78 12.25
CA LEU A 392 -42.90 45.30 11.87
C LEU A 392 -44.03 44.51 12.54
N LYS A 393 -43.91 43.18 12.63
CA LYS A 393 -44.89 42.34 13.33
C LYS A 393 -44.94 42.64 14.82
N SER A 394 -43.80 42.83 15.49
CA SER A 394 -43.76 43.17 16.91
C SER A 394 -44.33 44.56 17.17
N SER A 395 -43.99 45.54 16.35
CA SER A 395 -44.58 46.89 16.41
C SER A 395 -46.10 46.87 16.22
N ARG A 396 -46.62 46.08 15.27
CA ARG A 396 -48.07 45.92 15.09
C ARG A 396 -48.76 45.25 16.28
N ARG A 397 -48.13 44.24 16.90
CA ARG A 397 -48.65 43.59 18.11
C ARG A 397 -48.64 44.50 19.33
N ALA A 398 -47.73 45.47 19.40
CA ALA A 398 -47.67 46.44 20.50
C ALA A 398 -48.73 47.56 20.37
N MET A 399 -49.35 47.71 19.20
CA MET A 399 -50.38 48.73 18.90
C MET A 399 -51.81 48.17 18.99
N HIS A 400 -51.98 46.88 19.30
CA HIS A 400 -53.24 46.20 19.56
C HIS A 400 -53.20 45.64 20.98
#